data_AF-A0A1Y3PPH5-F1
#
_entry.id   AF-A0A1Y3PPH5-F1
#
_cell.length_a   1.000
_cell.length_b   1.000
_cell.length_c   1.000
_cell.angle_alpha   90.00
_cell.angle_beta   90.00
_cell.angle_gamma   90.00
#
_symmetry.space_group_name_H-M   'P 1'
#
loop_
_entity.id
_entity.type
_entity.pdbx_description
1 polymer ?
#
loop_
_entity_poly.entity_id
_entity_poly.type
_entity_poly.pdbx_seq_one_letter_code
_entity_poly.pdbx_strand_id
1 'polypeptide(L)'
;MNEWSPAEAYQQQKADVLTLQMGNELYERLCTGSSFTGRVQELRKEVLAKTGVFLPPIRIRRGDDCQPKQYRILLRGQPAGEGSLFEDTSIEAAEDEERLLDHIRQICYLKLEQLLSFQGVVKWLEQAKSHAPELVQELLERGMTPGLLWSVLRILIRKRYPLHPFEELLEWMLEYFLYHPYNGYIPPQWTHRHPEDIAEFILKKRPRPSEQQEQAAGNVRYLQF
;
A
#
# COMPACT_ATOMS: atom_id res chain seq x y z
N MET A 1 -19.81 39.42 -2.52
CA MET A 1 -18.48 38.79 -2.67
C MET A 1 -18.68 37.33 -2.34
N ASN A 2 -18.34 36.39 -3.24
CA ASN A 2 -18.26 34.99 -2.84
C ASN A 2 -17.10 34.89 -1.86
N GLU A 3 -17.40 34.66 -0.59
CA GLU A 3 -16.39 34.43 0.43
C GLU A 3 -15.80 33.04 0.22
N TRP A 4 -14.49 33.01 -0.03
CA TRP A 4 -13.73 31.77 -0.07
C TRP A 4 -13.85 31.06 1.29
N SER A 5 -14.47 29.88 1.29
CA SER A 5 -14.84 29.16 2.51
C SER A 5 -13.80 28.11 2.93
N PRO A 6 -13.73 27.74 4.23
CA PRO A 6 -12.90 26.62 4.68
C PRO A 6 -13.24 25.29 3.99
N ALA A 7 -14.49 25.09 3.56
CA ALA A 7 -14.90 23.89 2.83
C ALA A 7 -14.28 23.83 1.42
N GLU A 8 -14.26 24.96 0.71
CA GLU A 8 -13.59 25.09 -0.59
C GLU A 8 -12.07 24.92 -0.44
N ALA A 9 -11.48 25.51 0.60
CA ALA A 9 -10.06 25.32 0.92
C ALA A 9 -9.73 23.85 1.22
N TYR A 10 -10.58 23.13 1.95
CA TYR A 10 -10.40 21.70 2.23
C TYR A 10 -10.49 20.84 0.96
N GLN A 11 -11.42 21.14 0.04
CA GLN A 11 -11.52 20.41 -1.22
C GLN A 11 -10.31 20.65 -2.14
N GLN A 12 -9.74 21.86 -2.13
CA GLN A 12 -8.52 22.16 -2.90
C GLN A 12 -7.28 21.40 -2.38
N GLN A 13 -7.24 21.05 -1.10
CA GLN A 13 -6.17 20.22 -0.53
C GLN A 13 -6.25 18.74 -0.96
N LYS A 14 -7.31 18.32 -1.66
CA LYS A 14 -7.52 16.93 -2.04
C LYS A 14 -6.61 16.52 -3.20
N ALA A 15 -5.39 16.11 -2.86
CA ALA A 15 -4.50 15.43 -3.77
C ALA A 15 -4.87 13.95 -3.91
N ASP A 16 -4.67 13.41 -5.11
CA ASP A 16 -4.73 11.98 -5.33
C ASP A 16 -3.60 11.26 -4.59
N VAL A 17 -3.89 10.06 -4.09
CA VAL A 17 -2.92 9.35 -3.24
C VAL A 17 -1.66 9.02 -4.02
N LEU A 18 -1.77 8.48 -5.24
CA LEU A 18 -0.63 8.18 -6.09
C LEU A 18 -0.88 8.76 -7.49
N THR A 19 0.01 9.64 -7.94
CA THR A 19 -0.08 10.32 -9.23
C THR A 19 1.21 10.10 -10.01
N LEU A 20 1.09 9.79 -11.29
CA LEU A 20 2.19 9.82 -12.25
C LEU A 20 1.97 11.01 -13.18
N GLN A 21 2.85 12.00 -13.07
CA GLN A 21 2.93 13.12 -14.00
C GLN A 21 4.00 12.84 -15.04
N MET A 22 3.71 13.12 -16.31
CA MET A 22 4.65 12.97 -17.41
C MET A 22 4.68 14.25 -18.24
N GLY A 23 5.87 14.58 -18.75
CA GLY A 23 6.02 15.57 -19.81
C GLY A 23 5.31 15.16 -21.09
N ASN A 24 5.06 16.13 -21.97
CA ASN A 24 4.20 15.91 -23.14
C ASN A 24 4.73 14.84 -24.10
N GLU A 25 6.04 14.84 -24.43
CA GLU A 25 6.62 13.83 -25.33
C GLU A 25 6.56 12.42 -24.72
N LEU A 26 6.87 12.31 -23.43
CA LEU A 26 6.81 11.05 -22.70
C LEU A 26 5.38 10.49 -22.66
N TYR A 27 4.40 11.36 -22.38
CA TYR A 27 2.99 10.98 -22.37
C TYR A 27 2.55 10.48 -23.74
N GLU A 28 2.82 11.24 -24.81
CA GLU A 28 2.42 10.83 -26.17
C GLU A 28 3.08 9.51 -26.56
N ARG A 29 4.34 9.29 -26.18
CA ARG A 29 5.04 8.05 -26.51
C ARG A 29 4.53 6.84 -25.73
N LEU A 30 4.21 6.99 -24.46
CA LEU A 30 3.89 5.88 -23.57
C LEU A 30 2.40 5.67 -23.31
N CYS A 31 1.54 6.63 -23.64
CA CYS A 31 0.09 6.52 -23.39
C CYS A 31 -0.74 6.56 -24.68
N THR A 32 -0.19 7.02 -25.81
CA THR A 32 -0.90 7.06 -27.08
C THR A 32 -0.62 5.78 -27.87
N GLY A 33 -1.61 4.89 -27.96
CA GLY A 33 -1.53 3.64 -28.73
C GLY A 33 -0.99 2.41 -27.98
N SER A 34 -0.50 2.57 -26.76
CA SER A 34 -0.01 1.50 -25.87
C SER A 34 -1.01 1.17 -24.75
N SER A 35 -0.92 -0.04 -24.18
CA SER A 35 -1.78 -0.51 -23.08
C SER A 35 -1.24 -0.17 -21.68
N PHE A 36 -0.49 0.92 -21.53
CA PHE A 36 0.22 1.27 -20.28
C PHE A 36 -0.68 1.27 -19.03
N THR A 37 -1.90 1.82 -19.14
CA THR A 37 -2.89 1.78 -18.06
C THR A 37 -3.22 0.36 -17.59
N GLY A 38 -3.26 -0.60 -18.53
CA GLY A 38 -3.43 -2.02 -18.23
C GLY A 38 -2.25 -2.58 -17.44
N ARG A 39 -1.02 -2.26 -17.85
CA ARG A 39 0.20 -2.69 -17.15
C ARG A 39 0.32 -2.09 -15.75
N VAL A 40 -0.08 -0.83 -15.59
CA VAL A 40 -0.19 -0.18 -14.27
C VAL A 40 -1.22 -0.90 -13.39
N GLN A 41 -2.32 -1.39 -13.96
CA GLN A 41 -3.30 -2.19 -13.23
C GLN A 41 -2.75 -3.57 -12.83
N GLU A 42 -1.94 -4.20 -13.69
CA GLU A 42 -1.24 -5.45 -13.38
C GLU A 42 -0.22 -5.26 -12.26
N LEU A 43 0.56 -4.18 -12.28
CA LEU A 43 1.47 -3.79 -11.20
C LEU A 43 0.73 -3.67 -9.86
N ARG A 44 -0.47 -3.06 -9.85
CA ARG A 44 -1.29 -2.97 -8.63
C ARG A 44 -1.70 -4.34 -8.10
N LYS A 45 -2.07 -5.27 -8.99
CA LYS A 45 -2.39 -6.66 -8.61
C LYS A 45 -1.16 -7.40 -8.10
N GLU A 46 0.00 -7.19 -8.73
CA GLU A 46 1.29 -7.77 -8.32
C GLU A 46 1.66 -7.34 -6.89
N VAL A 47 1.56 -6.04 -6.59
CA VAL A 47 1.87 -5.51 -5.25
C VAL A 47 0.89 -6.06 -4.21
N LEU A 48 -0.41 -6.16 -4.54
CA LEU A 48 -1.39 -6.80 -3.66
C LEU A 48 -1.03 -8.26 -3.39
N ALA A 49 -0.71 -9.03 -4.44
CA ALA A 49 -0.38 -10.45 -4.31
C ALA A 49 0.88 -10.68 -3.47
N LYS A 50 1.90 -9.81 -3.58
CA LYS A 50 3.15 -9.95 -2.83
C LYS A 50 3.06 -9.44 -1.39
N THR A 51 2.29 -8.37 -1.16
CA THR A 51 2.35 -7.63 0.12
C THR A 51 1.06 -7.67 0.93
N GLY A 52 -0.07 -8.02 0.31
CA GLY A 52 -1.41 -7.88 0.88
C GLY A 52 -1.93 -6.44 0.93
N VAL A 53 -1.16 -5.44 0.47
CA VAL A 53 -1.59 -4.04 0.45
C VAL A 53 -2.35 -3.73 -0.83
N PHE A 54 -3.60 -3.29 -0.68
CA PHE A 54 -4.40 -2.80 -1.79
C PHE A 54 -3.94 -1.40 -2.22
N LEU A 55 -3.25 -1.32 -3.35
CA LEU A 55 -2.78 -0.03 -3.87
C LEU A 55 -3.94 0.85 -4.34
N PRO A 56 -3.96 2.15 -3.99
CA PRO A 56 -4.91 3.10 -4.55
C PRO A 56 -4.72 3.23 -6.08
N PRO A 57 -5.72 3.78 -6.80
CA PRO A 57 -5.57 4.06 -8.22
C PRO A 57 -4.36 4.99 -8.48
N ILE A 58 -3.55 4.65 -9.47
CA ILE A 58 -2.43 5.47 -9.93
C ILE A 58 -2.97 6.40 -11.01
N ARG A 59 -3.06 7.69 -10.69
CA ARG A 59 -3.61 8.69 -11.63
C ARG A 59 -2.52 9.15 -12.59
N ILE A 60 -2.69 8.85 -13.86
CA ILE A 60 -1.77 9.26 -14.91
C ILE A 60 -2.24 10.60 -15.48
N ARG A 61 -1.36 11.60 -15.53
CA ARG A 61 -1.66 12.95 -16.04
C ARG A 61 -0.47 13.53 -16.79
N ARG A 62 -0.75 14.48 -17.68
CA ARG A 62 0.28 15.37 -18.23
C ARG A 62 0.64 16.38 -17.14
N GLY A 63 1.94 16.56 -16.91
CA GLY A 63 2.46 17.57 -16.00
C GLY A 63 2.93 18.76 -16.80
N ASP A 64 2.26 19.91 -16.65
CA ASP A 64 2.69 21.14 -17.32
C ASP A 64 4.06 21.62 -16.81
N ASP A 65 4.38 21.29 -15.54
CA ASP A 65 5.66 21.58 -14.89
C ASP A 65 6.74 20.50 -15.12
N CYS A 66 6.46 19.46 -15.93
CA CYS A 66 7.42 18.41 -16.26
C CYS A 66 8.11 18.72 -17.59
N GLN A 67 9.44 18.59 -17.65
CA GLN A 67 10.15 18.66 -18.94
C GLN A 67 9.64 17.55 -19.88
N PRO A 68 9.71 17.72 -21.22
CA PRO A 68 9.02 16.85 -22.17
C PRO A 68 9.26 15.34 -22.00
N LYS A 69 10.47 14.95 -21.59
CA LYS A 69 10.91 13.56 -21.40
C LYS A 69 10.97 13.10 -19.94
N GLN A 70 10.55 13.95 -19.01
CA GLN A 70 10.59 13.65 -17.58
C GLN A 70 9.27 13.10 -17.07
N TYR A 71 9.34 12.33 -15.99
CA TYR A 71 8.18 11.94 -15.19
C TYR A 71 8.43 12.23 -13.71
N ARG A 72 7.34 12.45 -12.97
CA ARG A 72 7.31 12.56 -11.51
C ARG A 72 6.22 11.66 -10.94
N ILE A 73 6.59 10.87 -9.93
CA ILE A 73 5.67 10.08 -9.13
C ILE A 73 5.41 10.87 -7.86
N LEU A 74 4.15 11.23 -7.64
CA LEU A 74 3.71 11.99 -6.47
C LEU A 74 2.88 11.10 -5.54
N LEU A 75 3.16 11.20 -4.25
CA LEU A 75 2.38 10.60 -3.18
C LEU A 75 1.68 11.70 -2.40
N ARG A 76 0.34 11.77 -2.50
CA ARG A 76 -0.47 12.84 -1.88
C ARG A 76 0.02 14.25 -2.25
N GLY A 77 0.39 14.42 -3.52
CA GLY A 77 0.92 15.67 -4.06
C GLY A 77 2.41 15.95 -3.76
N GLN A 78 3.07 15.14 -2.93
CA GLN A 78 4.49 15.29 -2.61
C GLN A 78 5.36 14.44 -3.55
N PRO A 79 6.48 14.95 -4.07
CA PRO A 79 7.41 14.14 -4.88
C PRO A 79 7.89 12.91 -4.12
N ALA A 80 7.66 11.73 -4.71
CA ALA A 80 8.10 10.44 -4.18
C ALA A 80 9.24 9.84 -5.03
N GLY A 81 9.30 10.18 -6.32
CA GLY A 81 10.37 9.82 -7.24
C GLY A 81 10.23 10.59 -8.56
N GLU A 82 11.32 10.75 -9.29
CA GLU A 82 11.33 11.38 -10.61
C GLU A 82 12.43 10.77 -11.49
N GLY A 83 12.33 10.98 -12.80
CA GLY A 83 13.33 10.50 -13.76
C GLY A 83 13.09 11.02 -15.16
N SER A 84 14.04 10.75 -16.05
CA SER A 84 13.95 10.96 -17.50
C SER A 84 14.00 9.61 -18.21
N LEU A 85 13.31 9.51 -19.34
CA LEU A 85 13.33 8.37 -20.25
C LEU A 85 13.68 8.85 -21.66
N PHE A 86 14.03 7.93 -22.57
CA PHE A 86 14.31 8.27 -23.98
C PHE A 86 15.46 9.28 -24.20
N GLU A 87 16.58 9.10 -23.49
CA GLU A 87 17.83 9.85 -23.79
C GLU A 87 18.47 9.37 -25.08
N ASP A 88 18.38 8.06 -25.38
CA ASP A 88 18.81 7.45 -26.63
C ASP A 88 17.58 7.12 -27.51
N THR A 89 17.52 7.71 -28.71
CA THR A 89 16.42 7.52 -29.67
C THR A 89 16.36 6.10 -30.25
N SER A 90 17.38 5.25 -30.02
CA SER A 90 17.40 3.86 -30.48
C SER A 90 16.58 2.91 -29.60
N ILE A 91 16.23 3.30 -28.37
CA ILE A 91 15.47 2.47 -27.44
C ILE A 91 14.00 2.39 -27.88
N GLU A 92 13.42 1.19 -27.82
CA GLU A 92 12.01 0.96 -28.14
C GLU A 92 11.09 1.46 -27.01
N ALA A 93 9.88 1.90 -27.35
CA ALA A 93 8.93 2.43 -26.37
C ALA A 93 8.59 1.43 -25.25
N ALA A 94 8.58 0.13 -25.55
CA ALA A 94 8.30 -0.93 -24.57
C ALA A 94 9.36 -1.04 -23.47
N GLU A 95 10.63 -0.73 -23.77
CA GLU A 95 11.70 -0.81 -22.78
C GLU A 95 11.61 0.34 -21.77
N ASP A 96 11.35 1.56 -22.24
CA ASP A 96 11.11 2.69 -21.35
C ASP A 96 9.80 2.57 -20.57
N GLU A 97 8.78 1.91 -21.14
CA GLU A 97 7.58 1.52 -20.40
C GLU A 97 7.92 0.59 -19.22
N GLU A 98 8.76 -0.43 -19.44
CA GLU A 98 9.22 -1.32 -18.37
C GLU A 98 10.02 -0.56 -17.31
N ARG A 99 10.98 0.27 -17.72
CA ARG A 99 11.78 1.07 -16.79
C ARG A 99 10.92 1.98 -15.92
N LEU A 100 9.88 2.58 -16.50
CA LEU A 100 8.92 3.40 -15.77
C LEU A 100 8.11 2.55 -14.76
N LEU A 101 7.61 1.40 -15.19
CA LEU A 101 6.87 0.47 -14.31
C LEU A 101 7.76 -0.04 -13.17
N ASP A 102 9.02 -0.34 -13.46
CA ASP A 102 10.02 -0.73 -12.46
C ASP A 102 10.21 0.34 -11.40
N HIS A 103 10.38 1.59 -11.81
CA HIS A 103 10.51 2.69 -10.86
C HIS A 103 9.21 2.91 -10.08
N ILE A 104 8.04 2.86 -10.71
CA ILE A 104 6.74 2.95 -10.01
C ILE A 104 6.64 1.83 -8.95
N ARG A 105 7.02 0.61 -9.30
CA ARG A 105 7.00 -0.54 -8.40
C ARG A 105 7.93 -0.32 -7.21
N GLN A 106 9.16 0.12 -7.46
CA GLN A 106 10.13 0.45 -6.42
C GLN A 106 9.59 1.52 -5.47
N ILE A 107 9.00 2.61 -5.99
CA ILE A 107 8.39 3.65 -5.16
C ILE A 107 7.21 3.09 -4.34
N CYS A 108 6.35 2.27 -4.93
CA CYS A 108 5.24 1.64 -4.20
C CYS A 108 5.74 0.81 -3.02
N TYR A 109 6.82 0.05 -3.23
CA TYR A 109 7.47 -0.75 -2.21
C TYR A 109 8.14 0.09 -1.12
N LEU A 110 8.88 1.13 -1.50
CA LEU A 110 9.52 2.05 -0.54
C LEU A 110 8.50 2.86 0.28
N LYS A 111 7.32 3.13 -0.28
CA LYS A 111 6.26 3.94 0.35
C LYS A 111 5.07 3.11 0.82
N LEU A 112 5.22 1.79 0.94
CA LEU A 112 4.13 0.86 1.22
C LEU A 112 3.33 1.22 2.49
N GLU A 113 4.03 1.63 3.55
CA GLU A 113 3.41 2.08 4.80
C GLU A 113 2.51 3.32 4.59
N GLN A 114 2.92 4.26 3.74
CA GLN A 114 2.18 5.48 3.45
C GLN A 114 0.99 5.23 2.50
N LEU A 115 1.10 4.19 1.67
CA LEU A 115 0.05 3.72 0.78
C LEU A 115 -1.06 2.96 1.53
N LEU A 116 -0.73 2.32 2.67
CA LEU A 116 -1.71 1.74 3.59
C LEU A 116 -2.45 2.83 4.37
N SER A 117 -3.46 3.43 3.74
CA SER A 117 -4.31 4.43 4.39
C SER A 117 -5.31 3.82 5.38
N PHE A 118 -5.72 4.58 6.39
CA PHE A 118 -6.79 4.20 7.32
C PHE A 118 -8.08 3.83 6.58
N GLN A 119 -8.50 4.65 5.60
CA GLN A 119 -9.67 4.38 4.76
C GLN A 119 -9.54 3.07 3.96
N GLY A 120 -8.34 2.73 3.52
CA GLY A 120 -8.05 1.46 2.86
C GLY A 120 -8.28 0.27 3.79
N VAL A 121 -7.80 0.35 5.03
CA VAL A 121 -8.00 -0.70 6.05
C VAL A 121 -9.47 -0.84 6.42
N VAL A 122 -10.20 0.26 6.58
CA VAL A 122 -11.66 0.21 6.84
C VAL A 122 -12.39 -0.52 5.71
N LYS A 123 -12.10 -0.18 4.44
CA LYS A 123 -12.70 -0.85 3.29
C LYS A 123 -12.35 -2.34 3.25
N TRP A 124 -11.10 -2.72 3.56
CA TRP A 124 -10.72 -4.12 3.64
C TRP A 124 -11.48 -4.83 4.78
N LEU A 125 -11.60 -4.20 5.94
CA LEU A 125 -12.36 -4.76 7.05
C LEU A 125 -13.85 -4.94 6.70
N GLU A 126 -14.45 -4.04 5.93
CA GLU A 126 -15.83 -4.22 5.41
C GLU A 126 -15.95 -5.40 4.44
N GLN A 127 -14.95 -5.60 3.57
CA GLN A 127 -14.92 -6.79 2.72
C GLN A 127 -14.78 -8.07 3.54
N ALA A 128 -13.90 -8.08 4.56
CA ALA A 128 -13.77 -9.22 5.47
C ALA A 128 -15.08 -9.51 6.22
N LYS A 129 -15.79 -8.47 6.68
CA LYS A 129 -17.11 -8.63 7.32
C LYS A 129 -18.14 -9.28 6.40
N SER A 130 -18.01 -9.08 5.09
CA SER A 130 -18.92 -9.68 4.11
C SER A 130 -18.64 -11.16 3.84
N HIS A 131 -17.44 -11.66 4.17
CA HIS A 131 -17.00 -13.04 3.92
C HIS A 131 -16.87 -13.87 5.20
N ALA A 132 -16.47 -13.26 6.31
CA ALA A 132 -16.30 -13.86 7.64
C ALA A 132 -16.93 -12.96 8.73
N PRO A 133 -18.27 -12.78 8.72
CA PRO A 133 -18.96 -11.84 9.61
C PRO A 133 -18.76 -12.15 11.10
N GLU A 134 -18.78 -13.43 11.49
CA GLU A 134 -18.64 -13.87 12.89
C GLU A 134 -17.26 -13.53 13.45
N LEU A 135 -16.19 -13.77 12.68
CA LEU A 135 -14.82 -13.44 13.07
C LEU A 135 -14.64 -11.93 13.30
N VAL A 136 -15.13 -11.12 12.37
CA VAL A 136 -15.03 -9.66 12.49
C VAL A 136 -15.87 -9.14 13.65
N GLN A 137 -17.08 -9.67 13.84
CA GLN A 137 -17.95 -9.29 14.96
C GLN A 137 -17.29 -9.61 16.31
N GLU A 138 -16.75 -10.82 16.48
CA GLU A 138 -16.09 -11.20 17.74
C GLU A 138 -14.88 -10.30 18.04
N LEU A 139 -14.07 -9.97 17.05
CA LEU A 139 -12.95 -9.03 17.20
C LEU A 139 -13.41 -7.65 17.68
N LEU A 140 -14.46 -7.10 17.06
CA LEU A 140 -15.02 -5.80 17.42
C LEU A 140 -15.57 -5.81 18.86
N GLU A 141 -16.31 -6.86 19.23
CA GLU A 141 -16.86 -7.04 20.60
C GLU A 141 -15.75 -7.17 21.65
N ARG A 142 -14.60 -7.74 21.28
CA ARG A 142 -13.42 -7.84 22.15
C ARG A 142 -12.59 -6.54 22.20
N GLY A 143 -13.02 -5.48 21.52
CA GLY A 143 -12.41 -4.16 21.55
C GLY A 143 -11.33 -3.92 20.49
N MET A 144 -11.30 -4.72 19.41
CA MET A 144 -10.51 -4.36 18.23
C MET A 144 -11.17 -3.17 17.54
N THR A 145 -10.42 -2.08 17.34
CA THR A 145 -10.88 -0.95 16.53
C THR A 145 -10.20 -0.94 15.15
N PRO A 146 -10.81 -0.33 14.11
CA PRO A 146 -10.15 -0.16 12.83
C PRO A 146 -8.80 0.59 12.94
N GLY A 147 -8.67 1.51 13.91
CA GLY A 147 -7.43 2.24 14.17
C GLY A 147 -6.33 1.36 14.76
N LEU A 148 -6.70 0.44 15.66
CA LEU A 148 -5.78 -0.55 16.20
C LEU A 148 -5.29 -1.49 15.10
N LEU A 149 -6.22 -2.05 14.31
CA LEU A 149 -5.90 -2.90 13.16
C LEU A 149 -4.96 -2.17 12.19
N TRP A 150 -5.29 -0.93 11.78
CA TRP A 150 -4.43 -0.14 10.91
C TRP A 150 -3.02 0.06 11.47
N SER A 151 -2.89 0.30 12.78
CA SER A 151 -1.60 0.46 13.45
C SER A 151 -0.79 -0.83 13.45
N VAL A 152 -1.42 -1.97 13.76
CA VAL A 152 -0.80 -3.31 13.70
C VAL A 152 -0.30 -3.60 12.29
N LEU A 153 -1.15 -3.42 11.26
CA LEU A 153 -0.79 -3.68 9.86
C LEU A 153 0.38 -2.81 9.40
N ARG A 154 0.48 -1.55 9.85
CA ARG A 154 1.64 -0.70 9.56
C ARG A 154 2.93 -1.22 10.18
N ILE A 155 2.88 -1.73 11.40
CA ILE A 155 4.06 -2.34 12.06
C ILE A 155 4.49 -3.59 11.29
N LEU A 156 3.54 -4.45 10.91
CA LEU A 156 3.80 -5.63 10.09
C LEU A 156 4.47 -5.26 8.75
N ILE A 157 3.97 -4.25 8.04
CA ILE A 157 4.60 -3.72 6.82
C ILE A 157 6.03 -3.24 7.08
N ARG A 158 6.27 -2.44 8.12
CA ARG A 158 7.61 -1.97 8.51
C ARG A 158 8.56 -3.13 8.77
N LYS A 159 8.03 -4.21 9.34
CA LYS A 159 8.74 -5.48 9.60
C LYS A 159 8.74 -6.40 8.38
N ARG A 160 8.40 -5.91 7.19
CA ARG A 160 8.36 -6.67 5.92
C ARG A 160 7.58 -7.98 6.06
N TYR A 161 6.45 -7.94 6.77
CA TYR A 161 5.56 -9.07 6.92
C TYR A 161 4.38 -8.93 5.95
N PRO A 162 4.09 -9.95 5.13
CA PRO A 162 2.97 -9.90 4.18
C PRO A 162 1.62 -9.85 4.91
N LEU A 163 0.67 -9.10 4.36
CA LEU A 163 -0.66 -8.95 4.96
C LEU A 163 -1.72 -9.91 4.40
N HIS A 164 -1.31 -10.93 3.65
CA HIS A 164 -2.20 -11.93 3.06
C HIS A 164 -1.85 -13.33 3.59
N PRO A 165 -2.86 -14.21 3.75
CA PRO A 165 -4.30 -13.96 3.70
C PRO A 165 -4.77 -13.03 4.84
N PHE A 166 -5.80 -12.22 4.58
CA PHE A 166 -6.25 -11.22 5.55
C PHE A 166 -7.05 -11.85 6.70
N GLU A 167 -7.82 -12.90 6.40
CA GLU A 167 -8.60 -13.67 7.37
C GLU A 167 -7.69 -14.36 8.39
N GLU A 168 -6.56 -14.94 7.95
CA GLU A 168 -5.55 -15.55 8.82
C GLU A 168 -4.94 -14.51 9.80
N LEU A 169 -4.68 -13.28 9.33
CA LEU A 169 -4.26 -12.19 10.21
C LEU A 169 -5.31 -11.85 11.27
N LEU A 170 -6.59 -11.81 10.87
CA LEU A 170 -7.70 -11.53 11.79
C LEU A 170 -7.86 -12.67 12.82
N GLU A 171 -7.66 -13.93 12.42
CA GLU A 171 -7.64 -15.08 13.33
C GLU A 171 -6.50 -14.98 14.35
N TRP A 172 -5.29 -14.63 13.92
CA TRP A 172 -4.18 -14.42 14.87
C TRP A 172 -4.40 -13.23 15.79
N MET A 173 -5.05 -12.17 15.29
CA MET A 173 -5.53 -11.10 16.16
C MET A 173 -6.54 -11.62 17.16
N LEU A 174 -7.52 -12.42 16.75
CA LEU A 174 -8.51 -12.98 17.68
C LEU A 174 -7.83 -13.85 18.74
N GLU A 175 -6.91 -14.71 18.33
CA GLU A 175 -6.11 -15.54 19.19
C GLU A 175 -5.32 -14.71 20.22
N TYR A 176 -4.70 -13.60 19.81
CA TYR A 176 -4.06 -12.66 20.74
C TYR A 176 -5.04 -12.14 21.79
N PHE A 177 -6.23 -11.71 21.38
CA PHE A 177 -7.25 -11.18 22.29
C PHE A 177 -7.84 -12.25 23.23
N LEU A 178 -7.82 -13.53 22.82
CA LEU A 178 -8.22 -14.65 23.66
C LEU A 178 -7.20 -14.94 24.77
N TYR A 179 -5.90 -14.92 24.44
CA TYR A 179 -4.84 -15.16 25.43
C TYR A 179 -4.47 -13.94 26.27
N HIS A 180 -4.79 -12.74 25.79
CA HIS A 180 -4.55 -11.47 26.48
C HIS A 180 -5.88 -10.73 26.69
N PRO A 181 -6.79 -11.30 27.52
CA PRO A 181 -8.07 -10.67 27.80
C PRO A 181 -7.84 -9.30 28.45
N TYR A 182 -8.73 -8.35 28.18
CA TYR A 182 -8.65 -6.95 28.64
C TYR A 182 -8.46 -6.81 30.17
N ASN A 183 -8.87 -7.83 30.93
CA ASN A 183 -8.75 -7.88 32.38
C ASN A 183 -7.41 -8.44 32.91
N GLY A 184 -6.43 -8.74 32.04
CA GLY A 184 -5.08 -9.18 32.40
C GLY A 184 -4.06 -8.05 32.32
N TYR A 185 -3.18 -7.96 33.33
CA TYR A 185 -2.06 -7.02 33.52
C TYR A 185 -1.73 -6.08 32.33
N ILE A 186 -1.98 -4.79 32.53
CA ILE A 186 -1.44 -3.71 31.70
C ILE A 186 -0.08 -3.33 32.31
N PRO A 187 1.05 -3.40 31.57
CA PRO A 187 2.33 -2.90 32.06
C PRO A 187 2.20 -1.44 32.56
N PRO A 188 2.86 -1.03 33.65
CA PRO A 188 2.67 0.29 34.28
C PRO A 188 2.86 1.47 33.33
N GLN A 189 3.67 1.29 32.27
CA GLN A 189 3.93 2.29 31.24
C GLN A 189 2.79 2.47 30.22
N TRP A 190 1.80 1.58 30.16
CA TRP A 190 0.78 1.55 29.11
C TRP A 190 -0.63 1.77 29.67
N THR A 191 -1.50 2.39 28.87
CA THR A 191 -2.90 2.68 29.25
C THR A 191 -3.92 1.93 28.39
N HIS A 192 -3.47 1.17 27.38
CA HIS A 192 -4.30 0.41 26.42
C HIS A 192 -3.47 -0.71 25.75
N ARG A 193 -4.15 -1.67 25.10
CA ARG A 193 -3.48 -2.70 24.26
C ARG A 193 -2.62 -2.01 23.19
N HIS A 194 -1.33 -2.25 23.19
CA HIS A 194 -0.40 -1.58 22.28
C HIS A 194 -0.30 -2.36 20.97
N PRO A 195 -0.35 -1.70 19.80
CA PRO A 195 -0.31 -2.38 18.51
C PRO A 195 0.99 -3.18 18.30
N GLU A 196 2.10 -2.77 18.90
CA GLU A 196 3.39 -3.46 18.88
C GLU A 196 3.32 -4.86 19.50
N ASP A 197 2.62 -5.06 20.61
CA ASP A 197 2.51 -6.38 21.23
C ASP A 197 1.72 -7.36 20.36
N ILE A 198 0.64 -6.88 19.76
CA ILE A 198 -0.17 -7.66 18.82
C ILE A 198 0.68 -8.02 17.59
N ALA A 199 1.43 -7.06 17.06
CA ALA A 199 2.30 -7.29 15.91
C ALA A 199 3.42 -8.29 16.24
N GLU A 200 4.09 -8.17 17.38
CA GLU A 200 5.13 -9.10 17.82
C GLU A 200 4.57 -10.50 18.09
N PHE A 201 3.33 -10.61 18.58
CA PHE A 201 2.64 -11.90 18.67
C PHE A 201 2.42 -12.53 17.30
N ILE A 202 1.90 -11.77 16.33
CA ILE A 202 1.66 -12.23 14.95
C ILE A 202 2.98 -12.67 14.29
N LEU A 203 4.04 -11.88 14.43
CA LEU A 203 5.36 -12.17 13.85
C LEU A 203 5.96 -13.50 14.35
N LYS A 204 5.61 -13.95 15.56
CA LYS A 204 6.07 -15.23 16.12
C LYS A 204 5.32 -16.45 15.56
N LYS A 205 4.08 -16.26 15.06
CA LYS A 205 3.21 -17.35 14.61
C LYS A 205 3.65 -17.97 13.29
N ARG A 206 4.19 -17.13 12.39
CA ARG A 206 4.74 -17.56 11.10
C ARG A 206 6.10 -16.90 10.90
N PRO A 207 7.22 -17.58 11.23
CA PRO A 207 8.53 -17.04 10.89
C PRO A 207 8.57 -16.79 9.39
N ARG A 208 9.24 -15.70 8.96
CA ARG A 208 9.43 -15.43 7.53
C ARG A 208 9.95 -16.71 6.86
N PRO A 209 9.46 -17.08 5.66
CA PRO A 209 10.10 -18.13 4.88
C PRO A 209 11.61 -17.83 4.82
N SER A 210 12.43 -18.83 5.10
CA SER A 210 13.89 -18.69 4.93
C SER A 210 14.19 -18.42 3.45
N GLU A 211 15.24 -17.64 3.15
CA GLU A 211 15.66 -17.33 1.76
C GLU A 211 15.80 -18.59 0.88
N GLN A 212 16.07 -19.75 1.50
CA GLN A 212 16.18 -21.06 0.84
C GLN A 212 14.83 -21.68 0.48
N GLN A 213 13.77 -21.42 1.24
CA GLN A 213 12.39 -21.84 0.92
C GLN A 213 11.74 -20.92 -0.13
N GLU A 214 12.17 -19.66 -0.20
CA GLU A 214 11.76 -18.69 -1.23
C GLU A 214 12.28 -19.05 -2.63
N GLN A 215 13.43 -19.73 -2.73
CA GLN A 215 13.99 -20.20 -4.01
C GLN A 215 13.33 -21.49 -4.51
N ALA A 216 12.84 -22.36 -3.62
CA ALA A 216 12.17 -23.61 -3.97
C ALA A 216 10.70 -23.43 -4.36
N ALA A 217 10.01 -22.47 -3.73
CA ALA A 217 8.64 -22.09 -4.08
C ALA A 217 8.67 -21.02 -5.18
N GLY A 218 8.92 -21.44 -6.43
CA GLY A 218 9.12 -20.58 -7.60
C GLY A 218 7.96 -19.66 -8.02
N ASN A 219 7.12 -19.18 -7.09
CA ASN A 219 6.02 -18.26 -7.39
C ASN A 219 5.67 -17.21 -6.33
N VAL A 220 6.37 -17.08 -5.20
CA VAL A 220 6.14 -15.92 -4.31
C VAL A 220 7.47 -15.43 -3.73
N ARG A 221 8.11 -14.47 -4.44
CA ARG A 221 9.16 -13.64 -3.84
C ARG A 221 8.52 -12.79 -2.73
N TYR A 222 8.62 -13.23 -1.48
CA TYR A 222 8.27 -12.40 -0.34
C TYR A 222 9.35 -11.33 -0.17
N LEU A 223 9.00 -10.09 -0.55
CA LEU A 223 9.67 -8.85 -0.12
C LEU A 223 11.22 -8.86 -0.14
N GLN A 224 11.82 -9.31 -1.24
CA GLN A 224 13.17 -8.87 -1.61
C GLN A 224 13.02 -7.52 -2.32
N PHE A 225 13.44 -6.46 -1.64
CA PHE A 225 13.51 -5.09 -2.16
C PHE A 225 14.86 -4.87 -2.83
#